data_AF-A0A328KRC8-F1
#
_entry.id   AF-A0A328KRC8-F1
#
_cell.length_a   1.000
_cell.length_b   1.000
_cell.length_c   1.000
_cell.angle_alpha   90.00
_cell.angle_beta   90.00
_cell.angle_gamma   90.00
#
_symmetry.space_group_name_H-M   'P 1'
#
loop_
_entity.id
_entity.type
_entity.pdbx_description
1 polymer ?
#
loop_
_entity_poly.entity_id
_entity_poly.type
_entity_poly.pdbx_seq_one_letter_code
_entity_poly.pdbx_strand_id
1 'polypeptide(L)'
;MRKKSVVTLASVALLLAACSGPSLEEQIQSTEETINQTASTFNQLFEKEQTMMEIYETELETDATLENFNNESGALHENLVQRQKLIESIQDHNNDFEQAVNYFTNYEGEDLSSEVANQFAEQLSTLHTQIVSYNDLYLQAINQQRQYFNSFAEEDMDYEHLSYGVEVINETHERLYTQAQEINEQLEATVEQLDTLQHQEAIEPEADNTAANEGESATHDGATDKATAEPKYVLNEDLWTIEPIEDSTESQVALLTIDDAPYGNALDMAETMQEKGVSAIFFVNGMYLDEDGRQVIQTLHDMGFEIGNHTQNHPNLSELTIDQQRNEIVETNDIIEETIGIRPRFFRAPFGVMNADTYTVLDEEGMTAMNWTYGYDWEEQYQNPENLTNIMVNAPELNHGANLLMHDRTWTRDALVDIIDGLAEKGYSFVNPSELTARKETE
;
A
#
# COMPACT_ATOMS: atom_id res chain seq x y z
N MET A 1 45.30 66.43 -0.70
CA MET A 1 44.09 66.59 -1.55
C MET A 1 44.06 65.49 -2.60
N ARG A 2 42.96 64.74 -2.58
CA ARG A 2 42.49 63.56 -3.34
C ARG A 2 43.19 63.20 -4.67
N LYS A 3 43.70 61.95 -4.73
CA LYS A 3 43.90 61.17 -5.95
C LYS A 3 42.56 61.05 -6.69
N LYS A 4 42.52 61.39 -7.98
CA LYS A 4 41.40 61.09 -8.89
C LYS A 4 41.59 59.66 -9.39
N SER A 5 40.72 58.76 -8.96
CA SER A 5 40.55 57.46 -9.62
C SER A 5 39.82 57.68 -10.94
N VAL A 6 40.44 57.24 -12.03
CA VAL A 6 39.80 57.05 -13.33
C VAL A 6 39.03 55.74 -13.22
N VAL A 7 37.70 55.82 -13.24
CA VAL A 7 36.84 54.65 -13.43
C VAL A 7 36.69 54.46 -14.93
N THR A 8 37.44 53.51 -15.47
CA THR A 8 37.23 52.98 -16.82
C THR A 8 36.00 52.08 -16.75
N LEU A 9 34.92 52.44 -17.47
CA LEU A 9 33.84 51.50 -17.77
C LEU A 9 34.45 50.38 -18.61
N ALA A 10 34.76 49.25 -17.98
CA ALA A 10 34.99 47.99 -18.66
C ALA A 10 33.68 47.22 -18.61
N SER A 11 32.97 47.27 -19.74
CA SER A 11 31.93 46.31 -20.10
C SER A 11 32.53 44.92 -20.02
N VAL A 12 32.17 44.15 -19.00
CA VAL A 12 32.40 42.71 -18.97
C VAL A 12 31.03 42.10 -18.70
N ALA A 13 30.48 41.53 -19.76
CA ALA A 13 29.38 40.57 -19.69
C ALA A 13 29.78 39.48 -18.69
N LEU A 14 29.22 39.57 -17.49
CA LEU A 14 29.42 38.58 -16.44
C LEU A 14 28.29 37.56 -16.58
N LEU A 15 28.64 36.43 -17.19
CA LEU A 15 28.04 35.10 -17.12
C LEU A 15 26.55 35.03 -16.71
N LEU A 16 25.67 34.93 -17.72
CA LEU A 16 24.47 34.09 -17.65
C LEU A 16 24.89 32.66 -17.98
N ALA A 17 25.63 32.01 -17.09
CA ALA A 17 25.98 30.59 -17.19
C ALA A 17 25.67 29.92 -15.85
N ALA A 18 24.41 30.04 -15.43
CA ALA A 18 23.84 29.32 -14.32
C ALA A 18 22.37 29.06 -14.66
N CYS A 19 21.96 27.80 -14.54
CA CYS A 19 20.62 27.24 -14.83
C CYS A 19 20.38 26.77 -16.27
N SER A 20 21.18 25.85 -16.78
CA SER A 20 20.66 24.79 -17.65
C SER A 20 20.85 23.49 -16.86
N GLY A 21 19.78 22.74 -16.61
CA GLY A 21 19.85 21.42 -15.98
C GLY A 21 20.68 20.42 -16.80
N PRO A 22 20.78 19.14 -16.37
CA PRO A 22 21.48 18.13 -17.14
C PRO A 22 20.88 18.00 -18.54
N SER A 23 21.71 17.67 -19.53
CA SER A 23 21.21 17.31 -20.86
C SER A 23 20.41 16.00 -20.81
N LEU A 24 19.57 15.74 -21.81
CA LEU A 24 18.79 14.50 -21.87
C LEU A 24 19.70 13.26 -21.82
N GLU A 25 20.80 13.28 -22.58
CA GLU A 25 21.78 12.19 -22.61
C GLU A 25 22.43 11.96 -21.24
N GLU A 26 22.82 13.04 -20.53
CA GLU A 26 23.37 12.93 -19.17
C GLU A 26 22.34 12.38 -18.18
N GLN A 27 21.07 12.81 -18.29
CA GLN A 27 20.02 12.31 -17.42
C GLN A 27 19.74 10.82 -17.68
N ILE A 28 19.61 10.41 -18.95
CA ILE A 28 19.38 9.01 -19.32
C ILE A 28 20.50 8.12 -18.77
N GLN A 29 21.78 8.51 -18.96
CA GLN A 29 22.91 7.75 -18.44
C GLN A 29 22.89 7.65 -16.91
N SER A 30 22.56 8.74 -16.21
CA SER A 30 22.46 8.73 -14.75
C SER A 30 21.32 7.81 -14.27
N THR A 31 20.15 7.87 -14.91
CA THR A 31 19.00 7.04 -14.55
C THR A 31 19.29 5.56 -14.84
N GLU A 32 19.92 5.25 -15.97
CA GLU A 32 20.35 3.88 -16.30
C GLU A 32 21.36 3.33 -15.28
N GLU A 33 22.31 4.15 -14.81
CA GLU A 33 23.26 3.75 -13.76
C GLU A 33 22.53 3.44 -12.45
N THR A 34 21.62 4.29 -12.01
CA THR A 34 20.81 4.07 -10.79
C THR A 34 19.98 2.79 -10.89
N ILE A 35 19.34 2.54 -12.03
CA ILE A 35 18.54 1.32 -12.26
C ILE A 35 19.43 0.07 -12.23
N ASN A 36 20.55 0.08 -12.93
CA ASN A 36 21.48 -1.05 -12.97
C ASN A 36 22.08 -1.36 -11.59
N GLN A 37 22.43 -0.33 -10.81
CA GLN A 37 22.90 -0.50 -9.44
C GLN A 37 21.80 -1.09 -8.55
N THR A 38 20.56 -0.64 -8.71
CA THR A 38 19.39 -1.18 -7.98
C THR A 38 19.16 -2.65 -8.30
N ALA A 39 19.08 -3.02 -9.59
CA ALA A 39 18.92 -4.41 -10.02
C ALA A 39 20.08 -5.32 -9.56
N SER A 40 21.32 -4.82 -9.59
CA SER A 40 22.48 -5.52 -9.05
C SER A 40 22.37 -5.77 -7.54
N THR A 41 21.79 -4.84 -6.78
CA THR A 41 21.57 -5.00 -5.34
C THR A 41 20.44 -5.98 -5.04
N PHE A 42 19.35 -5.97 -5.82
CA PHE A 42 18.30 -7.00 -5.77
C PHE A 42 18.87 -8.41 -6.02
N ASN A 43 19.73 -8.58 -7.01
CA ASN A 43 20.38 -9.87 -7.27
C ASN A 43 21.23 -10.36 -6.09
N GLN A 44 22.01 -9.47 -5.47
CA GLN A 44 22.75 -9.79 -4.25
C GLN A 44 21.82 -10.16 -3.09
N LEU A 45 20.67 -9.50 -2.97
CA LEU A 45 19.67 -9.79 -1.96
C LEU A 45 19.13 -11.22 -2.13
N PHE A 46 18.76 -11.59 -3.36
CA PHE A 46 18.30 -12.94 -3.68
C PHE A 46 19.35 -14.02 -3.37
N GLU A 47 20.63 -13.79 -3.67
CA GLU A 47 21.69 -14.72 -3.30
C GLU A 47 21.75 -14.93 -1.78
N LYS A 48 21.56 -13.88 -0.98
CA LYS A 48 21.52 -13.99 0.49
C LYS A 48 20.29 -14.74 0.96
N GLU A 49 19.13 -14.51 0.37
CA GLU A 49 17.92 -15.25 0.72
C GLU A 49 18.04 -16.75 0.41
N GLN A 50 18.60 -17.12 -0.74
CA GLN A 50 18.80 -18.53 -1.11
C GLN A 50 19.72 -19.28 -0.14
N THR A 51 20.70 -18.57 0.46
CA THR A 51 21.59 -19.17 1.47
C THR A 51 20.96 -19.29 2.86
N MET A 52 19.83 -18.63 3.11
CA MET A 52 19.21 -18.61 4.44
C MET A 52 18.77 -20.01 4.88
N MET A 53 18.15 -20.78 3.99
CA MET A 53 17.69 -22.14 4.32
C MET A 53 18.85 -23.08 4.62
N GLU A 54 19.95 -23.01 3.86
CA GLU A 54 21.16 -23.80 4.12
C GLU A 54 21.79 -23.44 5.48
N ILE A 55 21.83 -22.15 5.82
CA ILE A 55 22.30 -21.68 7.12
C ILE A 55 21.39 -22.21 8.24
N TYR A 56 20.07 -22.10 8.07
CA TYR A 56 19.07 -22.56 9.04
C TYR A 56 19.19 -24.07 9.31
N GLU A 57 19.25 -24.89 8.26
CA GLU A 57 19.41 -26.34 8.39
C GLU A 57 20.75 -26.70 9.06
N THR A 58 21.84 -26.02 8.70
CA THR A 58 23.16 -26.26 9.29
C THR A 58 23.17 -25.93 10.79
N GLU A 59 22.56 -24.82 11.19
CA GLU A 59 22.44 -24.44 12.61
C GLU A 59 21.57 -25.44 13.38
N LEU A 60 20.43 -25.88 12.82
CA LEU A 60 19.59 -26.93 13.42
C LEU A 60 20.34 -28.26 13.62
N GLU A 61 21.17 -28.66 12.66
CA GLU A 61 21.94 -29.91 12.74
C GLU A 61 23.09 -29.85 13.74
N THR A 62 23.72 -28.69 13.89
CA THR A 62 24.96 -28.52 14.64
C THR A 62 24.78 -27.96 16.05
N ASP A 63 23.65 -27.32 16.33
CA ASP A 63 23.31 -26.74 17.63
C ASP A 63 22.01 -27.32 18.19
N ALA A 64 22.14 -28.44 18.90
CA ALA A 64 21.03 -29.12 19.57
C ALA A 64 20.39 -28.30 20.72
N THR A 65 21.02 -27.20 21.13
CA THR A 65 20.52 -26.31 22.18
C THR A 65 19.83 -25.07 21.63
N LEU A 66 19.90 -24.83 20.31
CA LEU A 66 19.38 -23.66 19.61
C LEU A 66 19.94 -22.32 20.14
N GLU A 67 21.06 -22.34 20.86
CA GLU A 67 21.73 -21.15 21.39
C GLU A 67 22.20 -20.19 20.29
N ASN A 68 22.62 -20.72 19.14
CA ASN A 68 23.08 -19.97 17.97
C ASN A 68 21.95 -19.21 17.27
N PHE A 69 20.70 -19.66 17.39
CA PHE A 69 19.53 -18.95 16.85
C PHE A 69 19.27 -17.64 17.59
N ASN A 70 19.75 -17.49 18.83
CA ASN A 70 19.67 -16.25 19.59
C ASN A 70 21.04 -15.52 19.67
N ASN A 71 22.05 -16.02 18.95
CA ASN A 71 23.35 -15.38 18.94
C ASN A 71 23.37 -14.28 17.86
N GLU A 72 23.38 -13.02 18.28
CA GLU A 72 23.46 -11.86 17.37
C GLU A 72 24.71 -11.87 16.45
N SER A 73 25.71 -12.71 16.76
CA SER A 73 26.90 -12.94 15.94
C SER A 73 26.88 -14.27 15.17
N GLY A 74 25.77 -15.01 15.19
CA GLY A 74 25.56 -16.26 14.47
C GLY A 74 25.30 -16.05 12.98
N ALA A 75 25.40 -17.12 12.17
CA ALA A 75 25.32 -17.02 10.72
C ALA A 75 23.93 -16.55 10.21
N LEU A 76 22.86 -16.90 10.93
CA LEU A 76 21.49 -16.44 10.65
C LEU A 76 21.35 -14.92 10.82
N HIS A 77 21.77 -14.39 11.97
CA HIS A 77 21.75 -12.95 12.24
C HIS A 77 22.69 -12.18 11.32
N GLU A 78 23.86 -12.75 11.01
CA GLU A 78 24.78 -12.14 10.05
C GLU A 78 24.12 -12.02 8.65
N ASN A 79 23.43 -13.06 8.20
CA ASN A 79 22.68 -13.03 6.95
C ASN A 79 21.58 -11.95 6.97
N LEU A 80 20.77 -11.89 8.03
CA LEU A 80 19.76 -10.84 8.23
C LEU A 80 20.37 -9.43 8.16
N VAL A 81 21.50 -9.20 8.82
CA VAL A 81 22.22 -7.90 8.79
C VAL A 81 22.74 -7.58 7.39
N GLN A 82 23.24 -8.55 6.64
CA GLN A 82 23.69 -8.34 5.26
C GLN A 82 22.52 -7.98 4.34
N ARG A 83 21.38 -8.66 4.47
CA ARG A 83 20.16 -8.36 3.70
C ARG A 83 19.61 -6.97 4.04
N GLN A 84 19.62 -6.59 5.32
CA GLN A 84 19.21 -5.24 5.75
C GLN A 84 20.07 -4.16 5.07
N LYS A 85 21.40 -4.33 5.06
CA LYS A 85 22.32 -3.38 4.40
C LYS A 85 22.08 -3.27 2.89
N LEU A 86 21.69 -4.36 2.24
CA LEU A 86 21.37 -4.34 0.81
C LEU A 86 20.10 -3.51 0.57
N ILE A 87 19.06 -3.68 1.39
CA ILE A 87 17.86 -2.85 1.31
C ILE A 87 18.16 -1.37 1.60
N GLU A 88 18.93 -1.07 2.64
CA GLU A 88 19.38 0.30 2.95
C GLU A 88 20.14 0.91 1.76
N SER A 89 20.97 0.12 1.06
CA SER A 89 21.65 0.56 -0.17
C SER A 89 20.70 0.81 -1.34
N ILE A 90 19.55 0.13 -1.43
CA ILE A 90 18.52 0.45 -2.43
C ILE A 90 17.84 1.77 -2.07
N GLN A 91 17.55 2.01 -0.78
CA GLN A 91 16.95 3.25 -0.30
C GLN A 91 17.83 4.48 -0.59
N ASP A 92 19.17 4.32 -0.56
CA ASP A 92 20.11 5.39 -0.94
C ASP A 92 19.91 5.88 -2.39
N HIS A 93 19.32 5.06 -3.27
CA HIS A 93 19.02 5.42 -4.66
C HIS A 93 17.71 6.22 -4.83
N ASN A 94 16.86 6.34 -3.79
CA ASN A 94 15.55 6.98 -3.90
C ASN A 94 15.63 8.42 -4.43
N ASN A 95 16.58 9.19 -3.91
CA ASN A 95 16.77 10.58 -4.33
C ASN A 95 17.22 10.69 -5.81
N ASP A 96 17.86 9.67 -6.37
CA ASP A 96 18.25 9.66 -7.78
C ASP A 96 17.05 9.30 -8.68
N PHE A 97 16.18 8.39 -8.25
CA PHE A 97 14.88 8.14 -8.90
C PHE A 97 13.99 9.38 -8.88
N GLU A 98 13.84 10.06 -7.73
CA GLU A 98 13.05 11.29 -7.61
C GLU A 98 13.56 12.40 -8.53
N GLN A 99 14.89 12.56 -8.62
CA GLN A 99 15.51 13.51 -9.53
C GLN A 99 15.22 13.17 -11.00
N ALA A 100 15.27 11.89 -11.36
CA ALA A 100 14.96 11.43 -12.70
C ALA A 100 13.48 11.66 -13.05
N VAL A 101 12.55 11.25 -12.19
CA VAL A 101 11.10 11.52 -12.36
C VAL A 101 10.87 13.02 -12.56
N ASN A 102 11.39 13.85 -11.66
CA ASN A 102 11.22 15.30 -11.76
C ASN A 102 11.83 15.89 -13.04
N TYR A 103 12.95 15.34 -13.53
CA TYR A 103 13.53 15.76 -14.80
C TYR A 103 12.59 15.50 -15.97
N PHE A 104 12.09 14.27 -16.11
CA PHE A 104 11.26 13.87 -17.24
C PHE A 104 9.86 14.53 -17.20
N THR A 105 9.27 14.71 -16.01
CA THR A 105 8.00 15.45 -15.82
C THR A 105 8.10 16.92 -16.27
N ASN A 106 9.26 17.54 -16.08
CA ASN A 106 9.48 18.96 -16.41
C ASN A 106 10.33 19.13 -17.69
N TYR A 107 10.37 18.11 -18.54
CA TYR A 107 11.19 18.15 -19.75
C TYR A 107 10.61 19.13 -20.78
N GLU A 108 11.37 20.19 -21.09
CA GLU A 108 11.01 21.22 -22.09
C GLU A 108 11.93 21.20 -23.33
N GLY A 109 12.74 20.15 -23.51
CA GLY A 109 13.70 20.05 -24.63
C GLY A 109 13.05 19.69 -25.97
N GLU A 110 13.81 19.81 -27.06
CA GLU A 110 13.35 19.49 -28.42
C GLU A 110 13.60 18.01 -28.79
N ASP A 111 14.34 17.26 -27.98
CA ASP A 111 14.76 15.88 -28.27
C ASP A 111 13.71 14.83 -27.89
N LEU A 112 12.68 15.18 -27.11
CA LEU A 112 11.52 14.32 -26.82
C LEU A 112 10.23 15.13 -26.91
N SER A 113 9.14 14.48 -27.31
CA SER A 113 7.83 15.10 -27.13
C SER A 113 7.45 15.12 -25.65
N SER A 114 6.71 16.14 -25.21
CA SER A 114 6.23 16.23 -23.83
C SER A 114 5.35 15.05 -23.42
N GLU A 115 4.63 14.45 -24.37
CA GLU A 115 3.81 13.25 -24.13
C GLU A 115 4.68 12.04 -23.79
N VAL A 116 5.72 11.79 -24.59
CA VAL A 116 6.66 10.68 -24.35
C VAL A 116 7.45 10.87 -23.05
N ALA A 117 7.91 12.10 -22.77
CA ALA A 117 8.64 12.40 -21.54
C ALA A 117 7.77 12.22 -20.29
N ASN A 118 6.50 12.67 -20.34
CA ASN A 118 5.56 12.51 -19.23
C ASN A 118 5.19 11.04 -19.01
N GLN A 119 4.92 10.29 -20.09
CA GLN A 119 4.61 8.86 -19.98
C GLN A 119 5.75 8.08 -19.34
N PHE A 120 7.00 8.37 -19.74
CA PHE A 120 8.17 7.76 -19.13
C PHE A 120 8.33 8.18 -17.66
N ALA A 121 8.08 9.46 -17.33
CA ALA A 121 8.14 9.95 -15.96
C ALA A 121 7.11 9.26 -15.05
N GLU A 122 5.89 9.05 -15.53
CA GLU A 122 4.83 8.31 -14.81
C GLU A 122 5.25 6.86 -14.57
N GLN A 123 5.74 6.16 -15.60
CA GLN A 123 6.24 4.78 -15.47
C GLN A 123 7.39 4.67 -14.47
N LEU A 124 8.37 5.59 -14.56
CA LEU A 124 9.51 5.63 -13.64
C LEU A 124 9.06 5.96 -12.21
N SER A 125 8.06 6.82 -12.04
CA SER A 125 7.47 7.14 -10.74
C SER A 125 6.77 5.93 -10.13
N THR A 126 6.00 5.17 -10.92
CA THR A 126 5.35 3.92 -10.46
C THR A 126 6.40 2.91 -10.02
N LEU A 127 7.44 2.68 -10.83
CA LEU A 127 8.53 1.76 -10.49
C LEU A 127 9.25 2.21 -9.20
N HIS A 128 9.53 3.51 -9.05
CA HIS A 128 10.16 4.04 -7.84
C HIS A 128 9.29 3.82 -6.59
N THR A 129 7.98 4.09 -6.67
CA THR A 129 7.04 3.82 -5.58
C THR A 129 7.02 2.34 -5.19
N GLN A 130 7.01 1.43 -6.17
CA GLN A 130 7.07 -0.01 -5.91
C GLN A 130 8.36 -0.43 -5.21
N ILE A 131 9.51 0.12 -5.62
CA ILE A 131 10.81 -0.11 -4.97
C ILE A 131 10.80 0.37 -3.51
N VAL A 132 10.25 1.56 -3.25
CA VAL A 132 10.11 2.10 -1.89
C VAL A 132 9.24 1.19 -1.02
N SER A 133 8.05 0.82 -1.53
CA SER A 133 7.14 -0.09 -0.83
C SER A 133 7.79 -1.45 -0.53
N TYR A 134 8.49 -2.02 -1.51
CA TYR A 134 9.22 -3.27 -1.33
C TYR A 134 10.27 -3.16 -0.22
N ASN A 135 11.06 -2.08 -0.21
CA ASN A 135 12.10 -1.86 0.81
C ASN A 135 11.50 -1.82 2.22
N ASP A 136 10.39 -1.12 2.39
CA ASP A 136 9.73 -0.99 3.69
C ASP A 136 9.18 -2.33 4.19
N LEU A 137 8.49 -3.08 3.31
CA LEU A 137 7.99 -4.42 3.61
C LEU A 137 9.14 -5.40 3.94
N TYR A 138 10.25 -5.31 3.21
CA TYR A 138 11.40 -6.18 3.44
C TYR A 138 12.08 -5.90 4.78
N LEU A 139 12.21 -4.63 5.18
CA LEU A 139 12.75 -4.28 6.50
C LEU A 139 11.85 -4.78 7.64
N GLN A 140 10.53 -4.73 7.46
CA GLN A 140 9.58 -5.32 8.41
C GLN A 140 9.77 -6.84 8.51
N ALA A 141 9.90 -7.53 7.37
CA ALA A 141 10.15 -8.96 7.33
C ALA A 141 11.47 -9.36 8.01
N ILE A 142 12.54 -8.59 7.83
CA ILE A 142 13.81 -8.80 8.57
C ILE A 142 13.58 -8.69 10.08
N ASN A 143 12.82 -7.69 10.53
CA ASN A 143 12.55 -7.51 11.95
C ASN A 143 11.72 -8.66 12.52
N GLN A 144 10.70 -9.12 11.79
CA GLN A 144 9.90 -10.28 12.15
C GLN A 144 10.74 -11.55 12.24
N GLN A 145 11.61 -11.81 11.25
CA GLN A 145 12.53 -12.96 11.28
C GLN A 145 13.49 -12.88 12.47
N ARG A 146 13.99 -11.69 12.81
CA ARG A 146 14.84 -11.49 13.99
C ARG A 146 14.09 -11.78 15.29
N GLN A 147 12.86 -11.31 15.43
CA GLN A 147 12.02 -11.59 16.59
C GLN A 147 11.74 -13.08 16.73
N TYR A 148 11.40 -13.74 15.62
CA TYR A 148 11.18 -15.18 15.60
C TYR A 148 12.42 -15.96 16.06
N PHE A 149 13.60 -15.69 15.50
CA PHE A 149 14.83 -16.37 15.93
C PHE A 149 15.18 -16.09 17.39
N ASN A 150 14.96 -14.86 17.86
CA ASN A 150 15.20 -14.51 19.27
C ASN A 150 14.23 -15.23 20.23
N SER A 151 13.00 -15.54 19.78
CA SER A 151 12.00 -16.27 20.59
C SER A 151 12.44 -17.69 20.96
N PHE A 152 13.44 -18.25 20.28
CA PHE A 152 13.94 -19.59 20.57
C PHE A 152 14.65 -19.68 21.93
N ALA A 153 14.96 -18.56 22.55
CA ALA A 153 15.53 -18.52 23.90
C ALA A 153 14.48 -18.46 25.02
N GLU A 154 13.19 -18.45 24.70
CA GLU A 154 12.11 -18.36 25.68
C GLU A 154 11.80 -19.74 26.32
N GLU A 155 11.40 -19.75 27.60
CA GLU A 155 11.17 -20.99 28.36
C GLU A 155 9.97 -21.82 27.86
N ASP A 156 9.09 -21.22 27.06
CA ASP A 156 7.82 -21.80 26.60
C ASP A 156 7.84 -22.22 25.11
N MET A 157 9.00 -22.26 24.46
CA MET A 157 9.14 -22.66 23.06
C MET A 157 8.67 -24.11 22.83
N ASP A 158 7.65 -24.29 22.00
CA ASP A 158 7.10 -25.58 21.61
C ASP A 158 7.06 -25.78 20.08
N TYR A 159 6.63 -26.96 19.65
CA TYR A 159 6.55 -27.31 18.23
C TYR A 159 5.54 -26.45 17.47
N GLU A 160 4.46 -26.03 18.13
CA GLU A 160 3.40 -25.23 17.51
C GLU A 160 3.93 -23.84 17.18
N HIS A 161 4.61 -23.19 18.13
CA HIS A 161 5.31 -21.92 17.96
C HIS A 161 6.38 -21.96 16.86
N LEU A 162 7.18 -23.04 16.82
CA LEU A 162 8.17 -23.28 15.75
C LEU A 162 7.50 -23.43 14.38
N SER A 163 6.46 -24.26 14.28
CA SER A 163 5.80 -24.52 13.00
C SER A 163 5.11 -23.28 12.44
N TYR A 164 4.42 -22.53 13.31
CA TYR A 164 3.70 -21.32 12.94
C TYR A 164 4.65 -20.20 12.51
N GLY A 165 5.74 -19.98 13.24
CA GLY A 165 6.69 -18.95 12.85
C GLY A 165 7.44 -19.25 11.55
N VAL A 166 7.71 -20.53 11.23
CA VAL A 166 8.26 -20.92 9.92
C VAL A 166 7.25 -20.67 8.80
N GLU A 167 5.97 -21.00 9.01
CA GLU A 167 4.90 -20.75 8.04
C GLU A 167 4.79 -19.26 7.69
N VAL A 168 4.67 -18.40 8.71
CA VAL A 168 4.59 -16.94 8.55
C VAL A 168 5.82 -16.35 7.83
N ILE A 169 7.03 -16.85 8.14
CA ILE A 169 8.26 -16.39 7.50
C ILE A 169 8.30 -16.82 6.03
N ASN A 170 7.89 -18.06 5.71
CA ASN A 170 7.88 -18.56 4.35
C ASN A 170 6.88 -17.81 3.49
N GLU A 171 5.66 -17.57 3.98
CA GLU A 171 4.65 -16.77 3.27
C GLU A 171 5.14 -15.36 2.97
N THR A 172 5.74 -14.71 3.98
CA THR A 172 6.31 -13.37 3.83
C THR A 172 7.44 -13.37 2.81
N HIS A 173 8.30 -14.39 2.82
CA HIS A 173 9.39 -14.54 1.87
C HIS A 173 8.90 -14.80 0.43
N GLU A 174 7.91 -15.67 0.22
CA GLU A 174 7.33 -15.93 -1.11
C GLU A 174 6.71 -14.67 -1.73
N ARG A 175 6.01 -13.86 -0.91
CA ARG A 175 5.46 -12.58 -1.35
C ARG A 175 6.55 -11.59 -1.77
N LEU A 176 7.57 -11.41 -0.92
CA LEU A 176 8.69 -10.50 -1.22
C LEU A 176 9.47 -10.98 -2.45
N TYR A 177 9.69 -12.29 -2.58
CA TYR A 177 10.37 -12.86 -3.74
C TYR A 177 9.62 -12.55 -5.04
N THR A 178 8.29 -12.72 -5.05
CA THR A 178 7.45 -12.41 -6.22
C THR A 178 7.51 -10.93 -6.59
N GLN A 179 7.32 -10.04 -5.60
CA GLN A 179 7.40 -8.59 -5.82
C GLN A 179 8.78 -8.16 -6.35
N ALA A 180 9.85 -8.73 -5.81
CA ALA A 180 11.20 -8.41 -6.27
C ALA A 180 11.47 -8.90 -7.69
N GLN A 181 10.86 -10.01 -8.14
CA GLN A 181 10.94 -10.45 -9.53
C GLN A 181 10.24 -9.46 -10.46
N GLU A 182 9.01 -9.05 -10.11
CA GLU A 182 8.26 -8.06 -10.89
C GLU A 182 9.00 -6.72 -11.00
N ILE A 183 9.57 -6.23 -9.90
CA ILE A 183 10.40 -5.02 -9.89
C ILE A 183 11.64 -5.20 -10.79
N ASN A 184 12.30 -6.36 -10.74
CA ASN A 184 13.49 -6.60 -11.54
C ASN A 184 13.16 -6.67 -13.05
N GLU A 185 12.04 -7.26 -13.44
CA GLU A 185 11.54 -7.24 -14.81
C GLU A 185 11.22 -5.81 -15.29
N GLN A 186 10.62 -5.00 -14.42
CA GLN A 186 10.34 -3.60 -14.75
C GLN A 186 11.62 -2.75 -14.86
N LEU A 187 12.60 -2.96 -13.97
CA LEU A 187 13.91 -2.30 -14.06
C LEU A 187 14.59 -2.60 -15.41
N GLU A 188 14.56 -3.86 -15.85
CA GLU A 188 15.08 -4.27 -17.17
C GLU A 188 14.32 -3.57 -18.31
N ALA A 189 12.98 -3.58 -18.26
CA ALA A 189 12.15 -2.91 -19.26
C ALA A 189 12.39 -1.39 -19.31
N THR A 190 12.60 -0.73 -18.17
CA THR A 190 12.91 0.70 -18.10
C THR A 190 14.27 1.02 -18.71
N VAL A 191 15.28 0.15 -18.56
CA VAL A 191 16.57 0.30 -19.26
C VAL A 191 16.39 0.21 -20.77
N GLU A 192 15.60 -0.73 -21.26
CA GLU A 192 15.30 -0.82 -22.70
C GLU A 192 14.59 0.44 -23.21
N GLN A 193 13.62 0.97 -22.44
CA GLN A 193 12.95 2.22 -22.77
C GLN A 193 13.93 3.41 -22.80
N LEU A 194 14.84 3.51 -21.84
CA LEU A 194 15.88 4.56 -21.81
C LEU A 194 16.75 4.54 -23.07
N ASP A 195 17.14 3.35 -23.56
CA ASP A 195 17.87 3.19 -24.82
C ASP A 195 17.04 3.68 -26.02
N THR A 196 15.73 3.40 -26.04
CA THR A 196 14.83 3.92 -27.10
C THR A 196 14.68 5.45 -27.06
N LEU A 197 14.60 6.05 -25.87
CA LEU A 197 14.55 7.49 -25.69
C LEU A 197 15.84 8.17 -26.17
N GLN A 198 16.98 7.49 -25.99
CA GLN A 198 18.28 7.98 -26.46
C GLN A 198 18.42 7.93 -27.99
N HIS A 199 17.72 6.99 -28.67
CA HIS A 199 17.91 6.71 -30.09
C HIS A 199 16.75 7.12 -31.03
N GLN A 200 15.63 7.64 -30.50
CA GLN A 200 14.45 8.11 -31.24
C GLN A 200 14.00 7.18 -32.40
N GLU A 201 13.27 6.12 -32.08
CA GLU A 201 12.17 5.65 -32.93
C GLU A 201 10.88 5.71 -32.11
N ALA A 202 10.02 6.70 -32.41
CA ALA A 202 8.73 6.86 -31.76
C ALA A 202 7.80 5.70 -32.12
N ILE A 203 7.21 5.05 -31.11
CA ILE A 203 6.09 4.11 -31.29
C ILE A 203 4.79 4.93 -31.28
N GLU A 204 4.09 5.01 -32.41
CA GLU A 204 2.67 5.41 -32.45
C GLU A 204 1.79 4.22 -32.00
N PRO A 205 0.68 4.44 -31.29
CA PRO A 205 -0.23 3.35 -30.93
C PRO A 205 -1.07 2.93 -32.15
N GLU A 206 -1.03 1.64 -32.51
CA GLU A 206 -1.90 1.08 -33.53
C GLU A 206 -3.36 1.02 -33.05
N ALA A 207 -4.25 1.56 -33.87
CA ALA A 207 -5.69 1.38 -33.78
C ALA A 207 -6.15 0.22 -34.67
N ASP A 208 -6.82 -0.80 -34.11
CA ASP A 208 -7.79 -1.61 -34.88
C ASP A 208 -8.91 -2.23 -34.00
N ASN A 209 -10.05 -1.53 -33.99
CA ASN A 209 -11.39 -2.01 -34.35
C ASN A 209 -11.70 -3.53 -34.25
N THR A 210 -12.70 -3.91 -33.45
CA THR A 210 -13.76 -4.84 -33.91
C THR A 210 -15.10 -4.65 -33.19
N ALA A 211 -16.04 -4.06 -33.93
CA ALA A 211 -17.43 -4.46 -34.14
C ALA A 211 -18.26 -5.11 -33.00
N ALA A 212 -19.19 -4.30 -32.49
CA ALA A 212 -20.64 -4.53 -32.44
C ALA A 212 -21.17 -5.94 -32.10
N ASN A 213 -21.81 -6.04 -30.94
CA ASN A 213 -23.02 -6.84 -30.80
C ASN A 213 -24.02 -6.12 -29.88
N GLU A 214 -25.06 -5.54 -30.47
CA GLU A 214 -26.24 -5.03 -29.77
C GLU A 214 -27.11 -6.20 -29.30
N GLY A 215 -27.47 -6.20 -28.02
CA GLY A 215 -28.43 -7.12 -27.40
C GLY A 215 -29.15 -6.41 -26.26
N GLU A 216 -30.37 -5.97 -26.54
CA GLU A 216 -31.24 -5.11 -25.74
C GLU A 216 -31.80 -5.74 -24.45
N SER A 217 -32.21 -4.85 -23.52
CA SER A 217 -33.19 -5.02 -22.41
C SER A 217 -32.63 -5.39 -21.02
N ALA A 218 -32.99 -4.76 -19.90
CA ALA A 218 -34.11 -3.87 -19.59
C ALA A 218 -33.75 -2.91 -18.42
N THR A 219 -34.28 -1.70 -18.49
CA THR A 219 -34.26 -0.68 -17.44
C THR A 219 -34.93 -1.15 -16.15
N HIS A 220 -34.24 -1.08 -15.01
CA HIS A 220 -34.88 -0.94 -13.69
C HIS A 220 -34.40 0.37 -13.07
N ASP A 221 -35.23 1.39 -13.25
CA ASP A 221 -35.07 2.72 -12.68
C ASP A 221 -35.80 2.69 -11.33
N GLY A 222 -35.08 2.88 -10.23
CA GLY A 222 -35.67 2.89 -8.90
C GLY A 222 -34.72 2.61 -7.74
N ALA A 223 -33.69 3.44 -7.54
CA ALA A 223 -33.04 3.57 -6.24
C ALA A 223 -32.97 5.05 -5.86
N THR A 224 -33.45 5.33 -4.66
CA THR A 224 -33.65 6.65 -4.07
C THR A 224 -32.33 7.40 -3.87
N ASP A 225 -32.24 8.62 -4.43
CA ASP A 225 -31.20 9.63 -4.17
C ASP A 225 -30.93 9.81 -2.67
N LYS A 226 -29.87 9.18 -2.14
CA LYS A 226 -29.02 9.82 -1.14
C LYS A 226 -28.08 10.70 -1.95
N ALA A 227 -28.19 12.02 -1.79
CA ALA A 227 -27.30 12.97 -2.44
C ALA A 227 -25.83 12.58 -2.14
N THR A 228 -25.13 12.07 -3.15
CA THR A 228 -23.70 11.78 -3.06
C THR A 228 -23.00 13.12 -2.81
N ALA A 229 -22.34 13.25 -1.67
CA ALA A 229 -21.50 14.40 -1.41
C ALA A 229 -20.47 14.53 -2.55
N GLU A 230 -20.13 15.76 -2.94
CA GLU A 230 -19.03 15.95 -3.88
C GLU A 230 -17.76 15.36 -3.25
N PRO A 231 -17.00 14.52 -3.98
CA PRO A 231 -15.82 13.90 -3.43
C PRO A 231 -14.79 14.97 -3.07
N LYS A 232 -14.20 14.85 -1.89
CA LYS A 232 -13.14 15.73 -1.37
C LYS A 232 -11.80 15.02 -1.24
N TYR A 233 -11.85 13.69 -1.14
CA TYR A 233 -10.69 12.86 -0.88
C TYR A 233 -10.60 11.75 -1.91
N VAL A 234 -9.37 11.31 -2.17
CA VAL A 234 -9.05 10.14 -2.99
C VAL A 234 -8.23 9.16 -2.14
N LEU A 235 -8.44 7.87 -2.35
CA LEU A 235 -7.56 6.84 -1.80
C LEU A 235 -6.32 6.76 -2.69
N ASN A 236 -5.14 6.96 -2.13
CA ASN A 236 -3.89 6.61 -2.78
C ASN A 236 -3.73 5.08 -2.67
N GLU A 237 -3.86 4.35 -3.76
CA GLU A 237 -3.79 2.88 -3.75
C GLU A 237 -2.37 2.34 -3.56
N ASP A 238 -1.33 3.17 -3.72
CA ASP A 238 0.06 2.77 -3.47
C ASP A 238 0.42 2.85 -1.97
N LEU A 239 -0.03 3.92 -1.31
CA LEU A 239 0.28 4.21 0.10
C LEU A 239 -0.86 3.86 1.06
N TRP A 240 -2.05 3.59 0.53
CA TRP A 240 -3.31 3.39 1.24
C TRP A 240 -3.74 4.58 2.10
N THR A 241 -3.13 5.75 1.89
CA THR A 241 -3.46 7.02 2.53
C THR A 241 -4.66 7.69 1.86
N ILE A 242 -5.33 8.55 2.62
CA ILE A 242 -6.41 9.39 2.14
C ILE A 242 -5.89 10.79 1.84
N GLU A 243 -5.95 11.17 0.58
CA GLU A 243 -5.40 12.43 0.11
C GLU A 243 -6.50 13.42 -0.28
N PRO A 244 -6.36 14.71 0.06
CA PRO A 244 -7.29 15.72 -0.43
C PRO A 244 -7.16 15.90 -1.95
N ILE A 245 -8.30 16.01 -2.64
CA ILE A 245 -8.33 16.27 -4.09
C ILE A 245 -7.89 17.72 -4.40
N GLU A 246 -8.21 18.65 -3.49
CA GLU A 246 -7.82 20.05 -3.59
C GLU A 246 -6.92 20.44 -2.41
N ASP A 247 -5.86 21.21 -2.66
CA ASP A 247 -4.94 21.74 -1.64
C ASP A 247 -5.63 22.52 -0.50
N SER A 248 -6.84 23.02 -0.74
CA SER A 248 -7.61 23.78 0.26
C SER A 248 -8.39 22.90 1.25
N THR A 249 -8.47 21.60 0.97
CA THR A 249 -9.12 20.59 1.82
C THR A 249 -8.17 20.20 2.96
N GLU A 250 -8.73 19.94 4.14
CA GLU A 250 -7.96 19.50 5.30
C GLU A 250 -7.19 18.20 4.97
N SER A 251 -5.90 18.16 5.28
CA SER A 251 -5.05 16.99 5.02
C SER A 251 -4.79 16.18 6.29
N GLN A 252 -4.88 16.81 7.46
CA GLN A 252 -4.72 16.11 8.73
C GLN A 252 -6.03 15.39 9.09
N VAL A 253 -6.30 14.32 8.35
CA VAL A 253 -7.48 13.49 8.45
C VAL A 253 -7.11 12.04 8.76
N ALA A 254 -8.04 11.31 9.36
CA ALA A 254 -7.97 9.87 9.52
C ALA A 254 -9.27 9.21 9.03
N LEU A 255 -9.15 8.08 8.32
CA LEU A 255 -10.27 7.21 7.99
C LEU A 255 -10.28 6.03 8.95
N LEU A 256 -11.41 5.79 9.61
CA LEU A 256 -11.59 4.60 10.44
C LEU A 256 -12.22 3.48 9.61
N THR A 257 -11.63 2.30 9.68
CA THR A 257 -12.15 1.10 9.01
C THR A 257 -12.21 -0.08 9.96
N ILE A 258 -13.32 -0.83 9.91
CA ILE A 258 -13.59 -1.96 10.78
C ILE A 258 -13.77 -3.22 9.92
N ASP A 259 -12.85 -4.16 10.04
CA ASP A 259 -12.88 -5.46 9.37
C ASP A 259 -13.61 -6.51 10.24
N ASP A 260 -13.92 -7.63 9.61
CA ASP A 260 -14.62 -8.79 10.17
C ASP A 260 -16.05 -8.54 10.68
N ALA A 261 -16.68 -7.45 10.27
CA ALA A 261 -18.04 -7.19 10.71
C ALA A 261 -19.04 -8.13 9.99
N PRO A 262 -20.20 -8.46 10.60
CA PRO A 262 -20.58 -8.29 12.00
C PRO A 262 -20.22 -9.54 12.86
N TYR A 263 -18.95 -9.75 13.21
CA TYR A 263 -18.53 -10.84 14.09
C TYR A 263 -18.90 -10.62 15.58
N GLY A 264 -18.87 -9.38 16.05
CA GLY A 264 -18.96 -9.05 17.48
C GLY A 264 -19.63 -7.72 17.76
N ASN A 265 -18.84 -6.65 17.90
CA ASN A 265 -19.26 -5.39 18.55
C ASN A 265 -19.56 -4.27 17.55
N ALA A 266 -19.85 -4.59 16.28
CA ALA A 266 -20.01 -3.59 15.23
C ALA A 266 -21.06 -2.51 15.56
N LEU A 267 -22.21 -2.89 16.16
CA LEU A 267 -23.25 -1.93 16.56
C LEU A 267 -22.82 -1.04 17.74
N ASP A 268 -22.21 -1.60 18.78
CA ASP A 268 -21.71 -0.81 19.92
C ASP A 268 -20.67 0.24 19.47
N MET A 269 -19.80 -0.16 18.54
CA MET A 269 -18.79 0.72 17.94
C MET A 269 -19.44 1.80 17.07
N ALA A 270 -20.43 1.43 16.25
CA ALA A 270 -21.19 2.38 15.43
C ALA A 270 -21.96 3.41 16.28
N GLU A 271 -22.55 2.98 17.40
CA GLU A 271 -23.21 3.90 18.36
C GLU A 271 -22.19 4.90 18.93
N THR A 272 -21.02 4.41 19.35
CA THR A 272 -19.93 5.26 19.85
C THR A 272 -19.47 6.27 18.79
N MET A 273 -19.24 5.83 17.55
CA MET A 273 -18.83 6.70 16.45
C MET A 273 -19.91 7.74 16.13
N GLN A 274 -21.19 7.35 16.14
CA GLN A 274 -22.30 8.28 15.92
C GLN A 274 -22.38 9.34 17.03
N GLU A 275 -22.21 8.96 18.30
CA GLU A 275 -22.15 9.90 19.43
C GLU A 275 -20.98 10.89 19.31
N LYS A 276 -19.86 10.43 18.75
CA LYS A 276 -18.67 11.26 18.47
C LYS A 276 -18.75 12.06 17.17
N GLY A 277 -19.75 11.80 16.33
CA GLY A 277 -19.87 12.43 15.00
C GLY A 277 -18.82 11.96 14.00
N VAL A 278 -18.34 10.72 14.14
CA VAL A 278 -17.33 10.09 13.29
C VAL A 278 -17.99 9.10 12.34
N SER A 279 -17.54 9.07 11.10
CA SER A 279 -17.95 8.08 10.09
C SER A 279 -16.84 7.05 9.89
N ALA A 280 -17.20 5.87 9.40
CA ALA A 280 -16.30 4.75 9.17
C ALA A 280 -16.81 3.84 8.04
N ILE A 281 -15.93 2.97 7.55
CA ILE A 281 -16.28 1.86 6.67
C ILE A 281 -16.28 0.56 7.50
N PHE A 282 -17.35 -0.22 7.40
CA PHE A 282 -17.39 -1.58 7.95
C PHE A 282 -17.26 -2.57 6.80
N PHE A 283 -16.13 -3.28 6.74
CA PHE A 283 -15.89 -4.36 5.79
C PHE A 283 -16.48 -5.66 6.35
N VAL A 284 -17.44 -6.24 5.63
CA VAL A 284 -18.23 -7.37 6.14
C VAL A 284 -17.89 -8.70 5.48
N ASN A 285 -17.84 -9.78 6.26
CA ASN A 285 -17.71 -11.12 5.70
C ASN A 285 -19.08 -11.75 5.46
N GLY A 286 -19.28 -12.36 4.30
CA GLY A 286 -20.53 -13.03 3.94
C GLY A 286 -20.92 -14.18 4.88
N MET A 287 -19.96 -14.89 5.47
CA MET A 287 -20.18 -15.98 6.43
C MET A 287 -20.89 -15.54 7.72
N TYR A 288 -20.85 -14.24 8.04
CA TYR A 288 -21.56 -13.65 9.18
C TYR A 288 -22.91 -13.05 8.79
N LEU A 289 -23.29 -13.04 7.51
CA LEU A 289 -24.53 -12.43 7.01
C LEU A 289 -25.72 -13.41 6.98
N ASP A 290 -25.94 -14.08 8.12
CA ASP A 290 -27.20 -14.78 8.38
C ASP A 290 -28.34 -13.78 8.68
N GLU A 291 -29.50 -14.24 9.18
CA GLU A 291 -30.63 -13.35 9.48
C GLU A 291 -30.27 -12.24 10.47
N ASP A 292 -29.50 -12.57 11.52
CA ASP A 292 -29.10 -11.62 12.56
C ASP A 292 -28.00 -10.69 12.03
N GLY A 293 -27.01 -11.23 11.31
CA GLY A 293 -25.95 -10.42 10.69
C GLY A 293 -26.48 -9.44 9.64
N ARG A 294 -27.47 -9.86 8.83
CA ARG A 294 -28.16 -8.97 7.89
C ARG A 294 -28.88 -7.82 8.60
N GLN A 295 -29.47 -8.09 9.78
CA GLN A 295 -30.07 -7.04 10.61
C GLN A 295 -29.02 -6.06 11.16
N VAL A 296 -27.82 -6.54 11.51
CA VAL A 296 -26.71 -5.68 11.93
C VAL A 296 -26.29 -4.75 10.80
N ILE A 297 -26.00 -5.27 9.60
CA ILE A 297 -25.54 -4.41 8.48
C ILE A 297 -26.63 -3.43 8.02
N GLN A 298 -27.92 -3.81 8.06
CA GLN A 298 -29.02 -2.89 7.81
C GLN A 298 -29.01 -1.73 8.80
N THR A 299 -28.78 -2.03 10.09
CA THR A 299 -28.72 -1.01 11.14
C THR A 299 -27.51 -0.09 10.94
N LEU A 300 -26.33 -0.63 10.62
CA LEU A 300 -25.14 0.15 10.29
C LEU A 300 -25.39 1.11 9.12
N HIS A 301 -25.99 0.60 8.04
CA HIS A 301 -26.35 1.41 6.87
C HIS A 301 -27.39 2.51 7.20
N ASP A 302 -28.42 2.18 8.00
CA ASP A 302 -29.44 3.14 8.44
C ASP A 302 -28.86 4.23 9.34
N MET A 303 -27.81 3.90 10.11
CA MET A 303 -27.03 4.87 10.90
C MET A 303 -26.11 5.75 10.03
N GLY A 304 -25.94 5.42 8.75
CA GLY A 304 -25.18 6.20 7.78
C GLY A 304 -23.73 5.75 7.59
N PHE A 305 -23.35 4.58 8.09
CA PHE A 305 -22.03 4.01 7.85
C PHE A 305 -21.94 3.37 6.45
N GLU A 306 -20.75 3.39 5.87
CA GLU A 306 -20.46 2.74 4.59
C GLU A 306 -20.19 1.25 4.84
N ILE A 307 -20.75 0.39 3.98
CA ILE A 307 -20.56 -1.07 4.05
C ILE A 307 -19.67 -1.49 2.89
N GLY A 308 -18.50 -2.05 3.21
CA GLY A 308 -17.57 -2.65 2.27
C GLY A 308 -17.62 -4.18 2.31
N ASN A 309 -16.99 -4.83 1.33
CA ASN A 309 -16.92 -6.28 1.23
C ASN A 309 -15.57 -6.82 1.74
N HIS A 310 -15.61 -7.88 2.54
CA HIS A 310 -14.44 -8.58 3.08
C HIS A 310 -14.40 -10.09 2.75
N THR A 311 -14.88 -10.48 1.57
CA THR A 311 -15.06 -11.87 1.09
C THR A 311 -16.13 -12.67 1.84
N GLN A 312 -16.47 -13.84 1.29
CA GLN A 312 -17.51 -14.69 1.85
C GLN A 312 -16.99 -15.41 3.09
N ASN A 313 -15.87 -16.12 2.98
CA ASN A 313 -15.38 -17.06 3.98
C ASN A 313 -14.02 -16.67 4.59
N HIS A 314 -13.56 -15.44 4.35
CA HIS A 314 -12.25 -14.94 4.80
C HIS A 314 -11.03 -15.79 4.32
N PRO A 315 -10.96 -16.29 3.07
CA PRO A 315 -9.78 -17.01 2.59
C PRO A 315 -8.65 -16.04 2.21
N ASN A 316 -7.43 -16.56 2.17
CA ASN A 316 -6.36 -15.89 1.44
C ASN A 316 -6.64 -15.98 -0.07
N LEU A 317 -6.97 -14.85 -0.70
CA LEU A 317 -7.38 -14.85 -2.10
C LEU A 317 -6.27 -15.24 -3.07
N SER A 318 -5.00 -15.03 -2.72
CA SER A 318 -3.87 -15.38 -3.60
C SER A 318 -3.70 -16.89 -3.78
N GLU A 319 -4.27 -17.70 -2.89
CA GLU A 319 -4.28 -19.17 -2.97
C GLU A 319 -5.45 -19.71 -3.80
N LEU A 320 -6.36 -18.83 -4.22
CA LEU A 320 -7.58 -19.19 -4.94
C LEU A 320 -7.45 -18.87 -6.43
N THR A 321 -8.08 -19.70 -7.25
CA THR A 321 -8.29 -19.40 -8.68
C THR A 321 -9.21 -18.19 -8.84
N ILE A 322 -9.10 -17.46 -9.96
CA ILE A 322 -9.99 -16.33 -10.28
C ILE A 322 -11.49 -16.66 -10.11
N ASP A 323 -11.94 -17.84 -10.51
CA ASP A 323 -13.35 -18.25 -10.35
C ASP A 323 -13.75 -18.40 -8.88
N GLN A 324 -12.83 -18.88 -8.03
CA GLN A 324 -13.06 -18.99 -6.60
C GLN A 324 -13.03 -17.61 -5.93
N GLN A 325 -12.08 -16.74 -6.30
CA GLN A 325 -12.05 -15.35 -5.83
C GLN A 325 -13.33 -14.60 -6.22
N ARG A 326 -13.80 -14.79 -7.46
CA ARG A 326 -15.06 -14.24 -7.93
C ARG A 326 -16.23 -14.69 -7.08
N ASN A 327 -16.32 -15.98 -6.75
CA ASN A 327 -17.41 -16.45 -5.87
C ASN A 327 -17.34 -15.78 -4.49
N GLU A 328 -16.15 -15.69 -3.89
CA GLU A 328 -15.95 -15.04 -2.60
C GLU A 328 -16.39 -13.57 -2.59
N ILE A 329 -16.08 -12.83 -3.66
CA ILE A 329 -16.38 -11.39 -3.79
C ILE A 329 -17.85 -11.18 -4.17
N VAL A 330 -18.31 -11.80 -5.26
CA VAL A 330 -19.63 -11.54 -5.85
C VAL A 330 -20.75 -12.06 -4.95
N GLU A 331 -20.60 -13.22 -4.32
CA GLU A 331 -21.63 -13.73 -3.39
C GLU A 331 -21.85 -12.77 -2.22
N THR A 332 -20.75 -12.24 -1.66
CA THR A 332 -20.82 -11.24 -0.59
C THR A 332 -21.44 -9.93 -1.09
N ASN A 333 -21.08 -9.46 -2.30
CA ASN A 333 -21.70 -8.28 -2.92
C ASN A 333 -23.22 -8.44 -3.03
N ASP A 334 -23.68 -9.59 -3.51
CA ASP A 334 -25.08 -9.88 -3.72
C ASP A 334 -25.84 -9.91 -2.38
N ILE A 335 -25.28 -10.53 -1.33
CA ILE A 335 -25.90 -10.54 0.00
C ILE A 335 -26.00 -9.12 0.57
N ILE A 336 -24.96 -8.30 0.43
CA ILE A 336 -24.98 -6.89 0.87
C ILE A 336 -26.07 -6.13 0.11
N GLU A 337 -26.08 -6.20 -1.22
CA GLU A 337 -27.05 -5.49 -2.07
C GLU A 337 -28.49 -5.92 -1.77
N GLU A 338 -28.76 -7.22 -1.63
CA GLU A 338 -30.07 -7.71 -1.24
C GLU A 338 -30.52 -7.20 0.14
N THR A 339 -29.58 -6.97 1.04
CA THR A 339 -29.88 -6.55 2.41
C THR A 339 -30.17 -5.05 2.48
N ILE A 340 -29.27 -4.22 1.96
CA ILE A 340 -29.34 -2.76 2.16
C ILE A 340 -29.75 -1.99 0.88
N GLY A 341 -29.92 -2.69 -0.25
CA GLY A 341 -30.30 -2.11 -1.53
C GLY A 341 -29.18 -1.37 -2.26
N ILE A 342 -27.93 -1.54 -1.82
CA ILE A 342 -26.74 -0.87 -2.37
C ILE A 342 -25.64 -1.92 -2.56
N ARG A 343 -25.11 -2.01 -3.78
CA ARG A 343 -23.92 -2.82 -4.06
C ARG A 343 -22.67 -2.14 -3.47
N PRO A 344 -21.81 -2.85 -2.72
CA PRO A 344 -20.65 -2.24 -2.08
C PRO A 344 -19.64 -1.78 -3.13
N ARG A 345 -19.08 -0.57 -2.94
CA ARG A 345 -18.05 0.00 -3.82
C ARG A 345 -16.63 -0.13 -3.29
N PHE A 346 -16.47 -0.53 -2.03
CA PHE A 346 -15.16 -0.75 -1.42
C PHE A 346 -14.97 -2.22 -1.11
N PHE A 347 -13.77 -2.71 -1.39
CA PHE A 347 -13.34 -4.06 -1.11
C PHE A 347 -12.04 -4.05 -0.32
N ARG A 348 -11.92 -4.92 0.67
CA ARG A 348 -10.66 -5.23 1.33
C ARG A 348 -10.46 -6.72 1.36
N ALA A 349 -9.30 -7.20 0.92
CA ALA A 349 -8.99 -8.62 1.01
C ALA A 349 -8.61 -9.02 2.45
N PRO A 350 -9.02 -10.20 2.92
CA PRO A 350 -8.43 -10.85 4.08
C PRO A 350 -6.90 -10.80 4.04
N PHE A 351 -6.28 -10.57 5.20
CA PHE A 351 -4.83 -10.48 5.36
C PHE A 351 -4.16 -9.34 4.55
N GLY A 352 -4.93 -8.47 3.89
CA GLY A 352 -4.43 -7.43 3.01
C GLY A 352 -3.77 -7.97 1.73
N VAL A 353 -4.04 -9.22 1.35
CA VAL A 353 -3.38 -9.89 0.21
C VAL A 353 -4.30 -9.92 -1.01
N MET A 354 -3.87 -9.28 -2.09
CA MET A 354 -4.54 -9.24 -3.38
C MET A 354 -3.56 -9.62 -4.49
N ASN A 355 -4.05 -10.19 -5.59
CA ASN A 355 -3.25 -10.46 -6.80
C ASN A 355 -3.99 -9.94 -8.04
N ALA A 356 -3.39 -10.12 -9.23
CA ALA A 356 -3.97 -9.65 -10.50
C ALA A 356 -5.37 -10.21 -10.78
N ASP A 357 -5.65 -11.45 -10.36
CA ASP A 357 -6.98 -12.06 -10.48
C ASP A 357 -7.98 -11.32 -9.56
N THR A 358 -7.56 -10.93 -8.35
CA THR A 358 -8.40 -10.14 -7.43
C THR A 358 -8.78 -8.82 -8.08
N TYR A 359 -7.79 -8.06 -8.57
CA TYR A 359 -8.03 -6.78 -9.24
C TYR A 359 -8.96 -6.96 -10.43
N THR A 360 -8.76 -7.98 -11.27
CA THR A 360 -9.66 -8.28 -12.40
C THR A 360 -11.12 -8.40 -11.97
N VAL A 361 -11.39 -9.12 -10.88
CA VAL A 361 -12.76 -9.25 -10.35
C VAL A 361 -13.29 -7.92 -9.80
N LEU A 362 -12.46 -7.15 -9.10
CA LEU A 362 -12.87 -5.83 -8.58
C LEU A 362 -13.18 -4.84 -9.69
N ASP A 363 -12.46 -4.88 -10.81
CA ASP A 363 -12.70 -4.07 -12.00
C ASP A 363 -14.08 -4.37 -12.60
N GLU A 364 -14.39 -5.64 -12.77
CA GLU A 364 -15.68 -6.08 -13.31
C GLU A 364 -16.86 -5.72 -12.39
N GLU A 365 -16.63 -5.71 -11.08
CA GLU A 365 -17.62 -5.35 -10.06
C GLU A 365 -17.65 -3.83 -9.75
N GLY A 366 -16.78 -3.03 -10.37
CA GLY A 366 -16.71 -1.58 -10.16
C GLY A 366 -16.28 -1.18 -8.75
N MET A 367 -15.45 -2.00 -8.09
CA MET A 367 -15.02 -1.81 -6.71
C MET A 367 -13.64 -1.15 -6.64
N THR A 368 -13.44 -0.34 -5.61
CA THR A 368 -12.14 0.19 -5.19
C THR A 368 -11.53 -0.75 -4.16
N ALA A 369 -10.33 -1.27 -4.47
CA ALA A 369 -9.52 -2.00 -3.52
C ALA A 369 -9.03 -1.06 -2.41
N MET A 370 -9.02 -1.50 -1.17
CA MET A 370 -8.59 -0.71 -0.03
C MET A 370 -7.81 -1.56 0.96
N ASN A 371 -6.55 -1.24 1.19
CA ASN A 371 -5.76 -1.72 2.32
C ASN A 371 -5.76 -0.68 3.45
N TRP A 372 -4.76 -0.68 4.34
CA TRP A 372 -4.65 0.29 5.43
C TRP A 372 -3.22 0.82 5.55
N THR A 373 -3.06 1.97 6.22
CA THR A 373 -1.73 2.50 6.56
C THR A 373 -1.15 1.79 7.79
N TYR A 374 -1.96 1.57 8.83
CA TYR A 374 -1.57 0.76 10.00
C TYR A 374 -2.80 0.27 10.79
N GLY A 375 -2.59 -0.76 11.62
CA GLY A 375 -3.57 -1.30 12.56
C GLY A 375 -2.95 -2.42 13.41
N TYR A 376 -3.33 -2.50 14.68
CA TYR A 376 -2.60 -3.27 15.69
C TYR A 376 -3.48 -4.17 16.56
N ASP A 377 -4.81 -4.05 16.47
CA ASP A 377 -5.72 -4.66 17.43
C ASP A 377 -5.81 -6.19 17.33
N TRP A 378 -5.26 -6.79 16.29
CA TRP A 378 -5.13 -8.24 16.14
C TRP A 378 -3.89 -8.80 16.88
N GLU A 379 -2.87 -7.98 17.16
CA GLU A 379 -1.67 -8.43 17.87
C GLU A 379 -1.92 -8.60 19.36
N GLU A 380 -1.48 -9.73 19.94
CA GLU A 380 -1.76 -10.12 21.33
C GLU A 380 -1.43 -9.02 22.35
N GLN A 381 -0.29 -8.35 22.20
CA GLN A 381 0.17 -7.28 23.08
C GLN A 381 -0.74 -6.04 23.12
N TYR A 382 -1.56 -5.85 22.08
CA TYR A 382 -2.52 -4.76 21.95
C TYR A 382 -3.98 -5.21 22.14
N GLN A 383 -4.25 -6.47 22.50
CA GLN A 383 -5.58 -6.95 22.91
C GLN A 383 -5.96 -6.48 24.33
N ASN A 384 -5.60 -5.24 24.65
CA ASN A 384 -5.90 -4.53 25.88
C ASN A 384 -6.24 -3.07 25.50
N PRO A 385 -7.35 -2.49 25.98
CA PRO A 385 -7.79 -1.17 25.54
C PRO A 385 -6.77 -0.05 25.76
N GLU A 386 -6.03 -0.06 26.87
CA GLU A 386 -5.04 0.97 27.17
C GLU A 386 -3.84 0.90 26.21
N ASN A 387 -3.33 -0.31 25.98
CA ASN A 387 -2.23 -0.52 25.03
C ASN A 387 -2.66 -0.19 23.61
N LEU A 388 -3.87 -0.60 23.21
CA LEU A 388 -4.40 -0.33 21.88
C LEU A 388 -4.57 1.16 21.64
N THR A 389 -5.19 1.87 22.58
CA THR A 389 -5.30 3.34 22.50
C THR A 389 -3.93 3.98 22.34
N ASN A 390 -2.96 3.57 23.16
CA ASN A 390 -1.63 4.17 23.10
C ASN A 390 -0.96 3.95 21.75
N ILE A 391 -0.97 2.73 21.20
CA ILE A 391 -0.35 2.47 19.89
C ILE A 391 -1.12 3.14 18.77
N MET A 392 -2.46 3.07 18.75
CA MET A 392 -3.26 3.64 17.67
C MET A 392 -3.15 5.16 17.61
N VAL A 393 -2.96 5.83 18.74
CA VAL A 393 -2.80 7.29 18.80
C VAL A 393 -1.35 7.72 18.58
N ASN A 394 -0.35 6.89 18.90
CA ASN A 394 1.08 7.27 18.91
C ASN A 394 1.98 6.48 17.97
N ALA A 395 1.41 5.65 17.08
CA ALA A 395 2.13 4.91 16.07
C ALA A 395 3.03 5.83 15.23
N PRO A 396 4.26 5.42 14.91
CA PRO A 396 5.13 6.18 13.99
C PRO A 396 4.53 6.33 12.59
N GLU A 397 3.62 5.44 12.19
CA GLU A 397 2.90 5.41 10.93
C GLU A 397 1.73 6.42 10.87
N LEU A 398 1.35 7.02 12.01
CA LEU A 398 0.28 8.02 12.06
C LEU A 398 0.67 9.28 11.27
N ASN A 399 0.16 9.36 10.06
CA ASN A 399 0.41 10.42 9.08
C ASN A 399 -0.90 11.13 8.66
N HIS A 400 -0.76 12.23 7.93
CA HIS A 400 -1.88 12.93 7.31
C HIS A 400 -2.53 12.01 6.27
N GLY A 401 -3.82 11.70 6.43
CA GLY A 401 -4.50 10.74 5.58
C GLY A 401 -4.45 9.30 6.10
N ALA A 402 -4.08 9.07 7.36
CA ALA A 402 -4.02 7.72 7.92
C ALA A 402 -5.34 6.95 7.73
N ASN A 403 -5.23 5.73 7.23
CA ASN A 403 -6.34 4.81 7.00
C ASN A 403 -6.18 3.65 7.98
N LEU A 404 -6.99 3.66 9.03
CA LEU A 404 -6.77 2.85 10.23
C LEU A 404 -7.52 1.52 10.12
N LEU A 405 -6.79 0.41 10.19
CA LEU A 405 -7.36 -0.93 10.35
C LEU A 405 -7.68 -1.20 11.82
N MET A 406 -8.90 -1.68 12.04
CA MET A 406 -9.41 -2.19 13.30
C MET A 406 -10.40 -3.32 13.00
N HIS A 407 -10.80 -4.07 14.02
CA HIS A 407 -11.77 -5.16 13.96
C HIS A 407 -12.84 -4.95 15.03
N ASP A 408 -14.02 -5.54 14.87
CA ASP A 408 -15.16 -5.36 15.79
C ASP A 408 -15.03 -6.13 17.14
N ARG A 409 -13.82 -6.20 17.69
CA ARG A 409 -13.46 -6.95 18.89
C ARG A 409 -13.76 -6.16 20.17
N THR A 410 -13.82 -6.88 21.29
CA THR A 410 -14.17 -6.32 22.60
C THR A 410 -13.18 -5.25 23.04
N TRP A 411 -11.88 -5.51 22.90
CA TRP A 411 -10.83 -4.56 23.30
C TRP A 411 -10.79 -3.34 22.38
N THR A 412 -11.10 -3.51 21.09
CA THR A 412 -11.21 -2.41 20.11
C THR A 412 -12.40 -1.52 20.44
N ARG A 413 -13.58 -2.10 20.70
CA ARG A 413 -14.75 -1.35 21.18
C ARG A 413 -14.41 -0.56 22.44
N ASP A 414 -13.77 -1.20 23.41
CA ASP A 414 -13.46 -0.58 24.71
C ASP A 414 -12.39 0.53 24.59
N ALA A 415 -11.51 0.50 23.58
CA ALA A 415 -10.51 1.52 23.29
C ALA A 415 -11.04 2.68 22.42
N LEU A 416 -12.11 2.45 21.65
CA LEU A 416 -12.52 3.30 20.53
C LEU A 416 -12.76 4.77 20.93
N VAL A 417 -13.37 5.00 22.09
CA VAL A 417 -13.59 6.37 22.61
C VAL A 417 -12.27 7.12 22.76
N ASP A 418 -11.29 6.49 23.40
CA ASP A 418 -10.00 7.11 23.69
C ASP A 418 -9.14 7.23 22.42
N ILE A 419 -9.28 6.32 21.47
CA ILE A 419 -8.64 6.43 20.14
C ILE A 419 -9.17 7.66 19.40
N ILE A 420 -10.50 7.80 19.30
CA ILE A 420 -11.14 8.93 18.62
C ILE A 420 -10.74 10.26 19.30
N ASP A 421 -10.84 10.32 20.62
CA ASP A 421 -10.51 11.53 21.37
C ASP A 421 -9.00 11.85 21.27
N GLY A 422 -8.12 10.86 21.35
CA GLY A 422 -6.68 11.04 21.24
C GLY A 422 -6.24 11.53 19.85
N LEU A 423 -6.83 11.01 18.78
CA LEU A 423 -6.59 11.50 17.42
C LEU A 423 -7.09 12.93 17.24
N ALA A 424 -8.29 13.23 17.75
CA ALA A 424 -8.86 14.59 17.70
C ALA A 424 -7.99 15.59 18.50
N GLU A 425 -7.47 15.20 19.66
CA GLU A 425 -6.54 16.00 20.46
C GLU A 425 -5.22 16.29 19.72
N LYS A 426 -4.79 15.38 18.84
CA LYS A 426 -3.65 15.58 17.94
C LYS A 426 -3.96 16.45 16.73
N GLY A 427 -5.23 16.82 16.53
CA GLY A 427 -5.69 17.70 15.44
C GLY A 427 -6.26 16.96 14.24
N TYR A 428 -6.44 15.63 14.32
CA TYR A 428 -7.05 14.88 13.23
C TYR A 428 -8.56 15.13 13.16
N SER A 429 -9.05 15.37 11.95
CA SER A 429 -10.48 15.22 11.63
C SER A 429 -10.74 13.85 11.00
N PHE A 430 -12.00 13.45 10.88
CA PHE A 430 -12.34 12.10 10.41
C PHE A 430 -13.02 12.16 9.04
N VAL A 431 -12.52 11.35 8.11
CA VAL A 431 -13.04 11.27 6.74
C VAL A 431 -14.43 10.63 6.76
N ASN A 432 -15.40 11.26 6.09
CA ASN A 432 -16.65 10.60 5.76
C ASN A 432 -16.46 9.79 4.47
N PRO A 433 -16.70 8.47 4.47
CA PRO A 433 -16.49 7.65 3.27
C PRO A 433 -17.27 8.14 2.05
N SER A 434 -18.44 8.78 2.21
CA SER A 434 -19.19 9.37 1.10
C SER A 434 -18.48 10.53 0.39
N GLU A 435 -17.43 11.08 0.99
CA GLU A 435 -16.55 12.11 0.40
C GLU A 435 -15.32 11.50 -0.30
N LEU A 436 -15.15 10.18 -0.28
CA LEU A 436 -14.13 9.48 -1.08
C LEU A 436 -14.61 9.29 -2.51
N THR A 437 -13.75 9.59 -3.48
CA THR A 437 -13.98 9.25 -4.90
C THR A 437 -14.32 7.77 -5.04
N ALA A 438 -15.34 7.46 -5.84
CA ALA A 438 -15.37 6.16 -6.50
C ALA A 438 -14.18 6.09 -7.47
N ARG A 439 -13.62 4.89 -7.65
CA ARG A 439 -12.53 4.59 -8.58
C ARG A 439 -12.54 5.48 -9.83
N LYS A 440 -11.39 6.06 -10.20
CA LYS A 440 -11.24 6.73 -11.50
C LYS A 440 -11.59 5.69 -12.58
N GLU A 441 -12.65 5.93 -13.34
CA GLU A 441 -12.80 5.27 -14.63
C GLU A 441 -11.56 5.65 -15.44
N THR A 442 -10.72 4.68 -15.73
CA THR A 442 -9.67 4.81 -16.73
C THR A 442 -10.36 4.94 -18.08
N GLU A 443 -10.42 6.17 -18.61
CA GLU A 443 -10.84 6.46 -19.99
C GLU A 443 -9.89 5.85 -21.03
#